data_AF-A0A929H398-F1
#
_entry.id   AF-A0A929H398-F1
#
_cell.length_a   1.000
_cell.length_b   1.000
_cell.length_c   1.000
_cell.angle_alpha   90.00
_cell.angle_beta   90.00
_cell.angle_gamma   90.00
#
_symmetry.space_group_name_H-M   'P 1'
#
loop_
_entity.id
_entity.type
_entity.pdbx_description
1 polymer ?
#
loop_
_entity_poly.entity_id
_entity_poly.type
_entity_poly.pdbx_seq_one_letter_code
_entity_poly.pdbx_strand_id
1 'polypeptide(L)'
;MDNLFTILSFLNYAIRPYLELGLFLILIVIIGYLYLQLKKKNNYIQLIFDKLHIQDPELEKEELTKILSKLQIIELTKIVTKDKFFNDNILNYIFEDTKEKKLFLHYTQEKTIADKVLKEGFQFRYSFYKTAYKITRDRLDLIYKHSRSKYFGKNVLILSISTKIHNYYSEELKKISPPEAFVEQILTEVPPFHDENNDIVYALSNKFVKGYFNYETGEIINNPEFNPNFDCDIFRKNLERLRDAYSKEK
;
A
#
# COMPACT_ATOMS: atom_id res chain seq x y z
N MET A 1 -36.75 23.01 -52.53
CA MET A 1 -36.18 22.58 -51.23
C MET A 1 -34.71 22.98 -51.10
N ASP A 2 -33.98 23.20 -52.20
CA ASP A 2 -32.53 23.48 -52.18
C ASP A 2 -32.13 24.81 -51.52
N ASN A 3 -32.95 25.87 -51.61
CA ASN A 3 -32.64 27.17 -50.99
C ASN A 3 -32.69 27.15 -49.45
N LEU A 4 -33.46 26.24 -48.85
CA LEU A 4 -33.53 26.13 -47.38
C LEU A 4 -32.28 25.44 -46.82
N PHE A 5 -31.73 24.49 -47.58
CA PHE A 5 -30.53 23.74 -47.19
C PHE A 5 -29.27 24.62 -47.29
N THR A 6 -29.17 25.48 -48.30
CA THR A 6 -28.06 26.44 -48.45
C THR A 6 -28.08 27.54 -47.39
N ILE A 7 -29.26 28.03 -46.98
CA ILE A 7 -29.38 29.01 -45.89
C ILE A 7 -28.97 28.39 -44.56
N LEU A 8 -29.41 27.16 -44.26
CA LEU A 8 -29.02 26.45 -43.05
C LEU A 8 -27.52 26.12 -43.01
N SER A 9 -26.91 25.73 -44.14
CA SER A 9 -25.47 25.48 -44.20
C SER A 9 -24.65 26.76 -43.99
N PHE A 10 -25.12 27.88 -44.54
CA PHE A 10 -24.45 29.18 -44.37
C PHE A 10 -24.57 29.70 -42.94
N LEU A 11 -25.75 29.56 -42.32
CA LEU A 11 -25.95 29.93 -40.92
C LEU A 11 -25.06 29.09 -39.98
N ASN A 12 -24.96 27.79 -40.24
CA ASN A 12 -24.11 26.91 -39.46
C ASN A 12 -22.62 27.26 -39.63
N TYR A 13 -22.17 27.59 -40.85
CA TYR A 13 -20.80 28.04 -41.11
C TYR A 13 -20.48 29.36 -40.40
N ALA A 14 -21.44 30.30 -40.37
CA ALA A 14 -21.25 31.59 -39.70
C ALA A 14 -21.27 31.47 -38.16
N ILE A 15 -22.13 30.62 -37.59
CA ILE A 15 -22.34 30.54 -36.12
C ILE A 15 -21.34 29.60 -35.44
N ARG A 16 -20.91 28.53 -36.12
CA ARG A 16 -19.98 27.52 -35.58
C ARG A 16 -18.69 28.09 -34.97
N PRO A 17 -17.95 29.03 -35.59
CA PRO A 17 -16.72 29.56 -34.99
C PRO A 17 -16.98 30.30 -33.67
N TYR A 18 -18.14 30.96 -33.52
CA TYR A 18 -18.51 31.65 -32.28
C TYR A 18 -18.91 30.67 -31.17
N LEU A 19 -19.56 29.55 -31.51
CA LEU A 19 -19.85 28.48 -30.55
C LEU A 19 -18.56 27.79 -30.07
N GLU A 20 -17.64 27.50 -30.99
CA GLU A 20 -16.33 26.91 -30.67
C GLU A 20 -15.52 27.85 -29.76
N LEU A 21 -15.51 29.15 -30.06
CA LEU A 21 -14.85 30.16 -29.24
C LEU A 21 -15.51 30.31 -27.86
N GLY A 22 -16.85 30.25 -27.80
CA GLY A 22 -17.59 30.26 -26.54
C GLY A 22 -17.28 29.06 -25.65
N LEU A 23 -17.24 27.85 -26.22
CA LEU A 23 -16.85 26.64 -25.51
C LEU A 23 -15.40 26.71 -25.00
N PHE A 24 -14.49 27.25 -25.80
CA PHE A 24 -13.09 27.44 -25.41
C PHE A 24 -12.95 28.38 -24.20
N LEU A 25 -13.70 29.49 -24.18
CA LEU A 25 -13.72 30.42 -23.04
C LEU A 25 -14.26 29.75 -21.77
N ILE A 26 -15.34 28.98 -21.87
CA ILE A 26 -15.90 28.24 -20.73
C ILE A 26 -14.87 27.24 -20.18
N LEU A 27 -14.16 26.53 -21.06
CA LEU A 27 -13.13 25.57 -20.66
C LEU A 27 -11.99 26.26 -19.89
N ILE A 28 -11.53 27.43 -20.35
CA ILE A 28 -10.50 28.22 -19.65
C ILE A 28 -10.96 28.61 -18.25
N VAL A 29 -12.22 29.04 -18.09
CA VAL A 29 -12.78 29.40 -16.77
C VAL A 29 -12.81 28.18 -15.86
N ILE A 30 -13.23 27.02 -16.36
CA ILE A 30 -13.26 25.76 -15.59
C ILE A 30 -11.84 25.35 -15.18
N ILE A 31 -10.87 25.36 -16.10
CA ILE A 31 -9.48 25.02 -15.81
C ILE A 31 -8.89 25.98 -14.78
N GLY A 32 -9.13 27.29 -14.93
CA GLY A 32 -8.69 28.31 -13.98
C GLY A 32 -9.30 28.10 -12.59
N TYR A 33 -10.60 27.79 -12.52
CA TYR A 33 -11.29 27.47 -11.28
C TYR A 33 -10.70 26.22 -10.60
N LEU A 34 -10.50 25.14 -11.36
CA LEU A 34 -9.89 23.90 -10.85
C LEU A 34 -8.46 24.13 -10.39
N TYR A 35 -7.67 24.91 -11.12
CA TYR A 35 -6.31 25.28 -10.74
C TYR A 35 -6.27 26.07 -9.43
N LEU A 36 -7.17 27.05 -9.27
CA LEU A 36 -7.30 27.80 -8.01
C LEU A 36 -7.73 26.91 -6.84
N GLN A 37 -8.68 26.00 -7.06
CA GLN A 37 -9.07 25.01 -6.06
C GLN A 37 -7.89 24.11 -5.65
N LEU A 38 -7.14 23.59 -6.62
CA LEU A 38 -5.97 22.76 -6.37
C LEU A 38 -4.89 23.53 -5.61
N LYS A 39 -4.60 24.79 -6.00
CA LYS A 39 -3.62 25.63 -5.31
C LYS A 39 -4.02 25.93 -3.86
N LYS A 40 -5.31 26.22 -3.60
CA LYS A 40 -5.82 26.39 -2.24
C LYS A 40 -5.64 25.12 -1.40
N LYS A 41 -5.94 23.95 -1.97
CA LYS A 41 -5.73 22.66 -1.29
C LYS A 41 -4.25 22.39 -1.04
N ASN A 42 -3.37 22.72 -1.99
CA ASN A 42 -1.93 22.49 -1.85
C ASN A 42 -1.30 23.38 -0.78
N ASN A 43 -1.67 24.66 -0.73
CA ASN A 43 -1.23 25.57 0.34
C ASN A 43 -1.74 25.13 1.72
N TYR A 44 -2.95 24.59 1.79
CA TYR A 44 -3.51 24.05 3.03
C TYR A 44 -2.77 22.79 3.50
N ILE A 45 -2.38 21.92 2.57
CA ILE A 45 -1.53 20.75 2.84
C ILE A 45 -0.15 21.21 3.35
N GLN A 46 0.48 22.20 2.71
CA GLN A 46 1.76 22.75 3.18
C GLN A 46 1.66 23.34 4.59
N LEU A 47 0.58 24.06 4.92
CA LEU A 47 0.35 24.57 6.27
C LEU A 47 0.15 23.45 7.32
N ILE A 48 -0.40 22.30 6.91
CA ILE A 48 -0.46 21.10 7.76
C ILE A 48 0.95 20.51 7.91
N PHE A 49 1.74 20.44 6.84
CA PHE A 49 3.13 19.96 6.86
C PHE A 49 4.00 20.79 7.82
N ASP A 50 3.93 22.12 7.74
CA ASP A 50 4.74 23.02 8.56
C ASP A 50 4.36 22.94 10.05
N LYS A 51 3.09 22.65 10.36
CA LYS A 51 2.59 22.53 11.73
C LYS A 51 2.76 21.15 12.36
N LEU A 52 2.83 20.09 11.55
CA LEU A 52 3.14 18.73 12.02
C LEU A 52 4.63 18.54 12.34
N HIS A 53 5.49 19.51 12.05
CA HIS A 53 6.90 19.50 12.43
C HIS A 53 7.15 19.97 13.89
N ILE A 54 6.10 20.26 14.66
CA ILE A 54 6.20 20.68 16.06
C ILE A 54 6.36 19.45 16.96
N GLN A 55 7.51 19.35 17.64
CA GLN A 55 7.99 18.21 18.43
C GLN A 55 7.31 18.04 19.82
N ASP A 56 6.02 18.39 19.98
CA ASP A 56 5.35 18.29 21.28
C ASP A 56 4.09 17.38 21.22
N PRO A 57 4.14 16.17 21.79
CA PRO A 57 3.11 15.12 21.60
C PRO A 57 1.76 15.42 22.27
N GLU A 58 1.71 16.29 23.29
CA GLU A 58 0.44 16.70 23.91
C GLU A 58 -0.24 17.81 23.09
N LEU A 59 0.54 18.74 22.53
CA LEU A 59 0.07 19.82 21.68
C LEU A 59 -0.45 19.28 20.33
N GLU A 60 0.21 18.25 19.79
CA GLU A 60 -0.13 17.62 18.50
C GLU A 60 -1.55 17.05 18.50
N LYS A 61 -1.99 16.41 19.60
CA LYS A 61 -3.33 15.80 19.70
C LYS A 61 -4.44 16.86 19.71
N GLU A 62 -4.28 17.90 20.50
CA GLU A 62 -5.29 18.96 20.64
C GLU A 62 -5.40 19.77 19.33
N GLU A 63 -4.28 20.12 18.72
CA GLU A 63 -4.27 20.85 17.45
C GLU A 63 -4.77 20.01 16.28
N LEU A 64 -4.43 18.72 16.21
CA LEU A 64 -4.99 17.79 15.22
C LEU A 64 -6.51 17.68 15.36
N THR A 65 -7.03 17.55 16.58
CA THR A 65 -8.50 17.54 16.79
C THR A 65 -9.16 18.87 16.38
N LYS A 66 -8.46 20.00 16.54
CA LYS A 66 -8.93 21.32 16.12
C LYS A 66 -8.90 21.50 14.60
N ILE A 67 -7.92 20.90 13.91
CA ILE A 67 -7.84 20.87 12.44
C ILE A 67 -8.91 19.94 11.86
N LEU A 68 -9.06 18.73 12.41
CA LEU A 68 -10.05 17.74 11.98
C LEU A 68 -11.50 18.22 12.19
N SER A 69 -11.76 18.93 13.29
CA SER A 69 -13.07 19.54 13.54
C SER A 69 -13.38 20.72 12.61
N LYS A 70 -12.38 21.55 12.25
CA LYS A 70 -12.53 22.61 11.24
C LYS A 70 -12.79 22.09 9.83
N LEU A 71 -12.41 20.85 9.53
CA LEU A 71 -12.64 20.21 8.24
C LEU A 71 -14.08 19.69 8.05
N GLN A 72 -15.01 19.94 8.98
CA GLN A 72 -16.37 19.36 8.99
C GLN A 72 -16.37 17.81 8.88
N ILE A 73 -15.28 17.17 9.27
CA ILE A 73 -15.19 15.70 9.29
C ILE A 73 -15.49 15.20 10.70
N ILE A 74 -16.70 15.53 11.17
CA ILE A 74 -17.22 15.09 12.49
C ILE A 74 -17.28 13.54 12.55
N GLU A 75 -17.32 12.86 11.40
CA GLU A 75 -17.20 11.41 11.32
C GLU A 75 -15.76 10.89 11.51
N LEU A 76 -14.72 11.62 11.07
CA LEU A 76 -13.33 11.16 11.24
C LEU A 76 -12.90 11.21 12.70
N THR A 77 -13.32 12.19 13.48
CA THR A 77 -12.94 12.27 14.90
C THR A 77 -13.54 11.12 15.72
N LYS A 78 -14.72 10.61 15.36
CA LYS A 78 -15.27 9.36 15.95
C LYS A 78 -14.60 8.08 15.45
N ILE A 79 -14.03 8.10 14.24
CA ILE A 79 -13.23 6.98 13.69
C ILE A 79 -11.83 6.95 14.33
N VAL A 80 -11.23 8.11 14.57
CA VAL A 80 -9.89 8.26 15.17
C VAL A 80 -9.87 7.87 16.65
N THR A 81 -10.99 7.95 17.39
CA THR A 81 -11.03 7.55 18.80
C THR A 81 -11.13 6.03 19.03
N LYS A 82 -11.45 5.22 18.02
CA LYS A 82 -11.40 3.74 18.10
C LYS A 82 -10.14 3.13 17.49
N ASP A 83 -9.44 3.89 16.66
CA ASP A 83 -8.27 3.42 15.93
C ASP A 83 -7.04 3.44 16.85
N LYS A 84 -6.61 2.25 17.24
CA LYS A 84 -5.48 2.00 18.13
C LYS A 84 -4.17 1.78 17.37
N PHE A 85 -4.15 1.88 16.03
CA PHE A 85 -2.95 1.60 15.23
C PHE A 85 -1.72 2.39 15.70
N PHE A 86 -1.91 3.66 16.06
CA PHE A 86 -0.85 4.56 16.51
C PHE A 86 -0.60 4.54 18.01
N ASN A 87 -1.18 3.59 18.74
CA ASN A 87 -0.85 3.40 20.15
C ASN A 87 0.58 2.88 20.30
N ASP A 88 1.27 3.34 21.35
CA ASP A 88 2.67 2.98 21.59
C ASP A 88 2.89 1.47 21.69
N ASN A 89 1.93 0.72 22.26
CA ASN A 89 2.02 -0.73 22.35
C ASN A 89 2.05 -1.40 20.97
N ILE A 90 1.23 -0.94 20.02
CA ILE A 90 1.19 -1.46 18.65
C ILE A 90 2.43 -1.01 17.88
N LEU A 91 2.81 0.27 17.97
CA LEU A 91 4.01 0.76 17.29
C LEU A 91 5.27 0.06 17.80
N ASN A 92 5.40 -0.15 19.11
CA ASN A 92 6.50 -0.91 19.68
C ASN A 92 6.47 -2.37 19.22
N TYR A 93 5.30 -2.98 19.13
CA TYR A 93 5.15 -4.33 18.59
C TYR A 93 5.55 -4.41 17.10
N ILE A 94 5.15 -3.45 16.26
CA ILE A 94 5.54 -3.41 14.84
C ILE A 94 7.06 -3.24 14.71
N PHE A 95 7.63 -2.31 15.48
CA PHE A 95 8.99 -1.81 15.31
C PHE A 95 10.02 -2.37 16.31
N GLU A 96 9.72 -3.50 16.93
CA GLU A 96 10.65 -4.22 17.80
C GLU A 96 11.87 -4.74 17.01
N ASP A 97 13.06 -4.32 17.43
CA ASP A 97 14.36 -4.67 16.83
C ASP A 97 14.44 -4.45 15.31
N THR A 98 14.06 -3.26 14.86
CA THR A 98 13.94 -2.93 13.43
C THR A 98 15.24 -2.77 12.66
N LYS A 99 16.38 -2.58 13.32
CA LYS A 99 17.62 -2.15 12.64
C LYS A 99 18.06 -3.10 11.53
N GLU A 100 17.66 -4.37 11.60
CA GLU A 100 18.07 -5.41 10.66
C GLU A 100 16.88 -6.20 10.07
N LYS A 101 15.71 -5.57 9.95
CA LYS A 101 14.50 -6.22 9.43
C LYS A 101 13.84 -5.38 8.34
N LYS A 102 13.39 -6.04 7.28
CA LYS A 102 12.43 -5.49 6.31
C LYS A 102 11.04 -5.85 6.77
N LEU A 103 10.23 -4.83 7.03
CA LEU A 103 8.88 -4.96 7.57
C LEU A 103 7.84 -4.66 6.51
N PHE A 104 6.76 -5.44 6.55
CA PHE A 104 5.61 -5.26 5.67
C PHE A 104 4.30 -5.42 6.45
N LEU A 105 3.26 -4.70 6.01
CA LEU A 105 1.91 -4.82 6.53
C LEU A 105 0.96 -5.36 5.48
N HIS A 106 0.04 -6.21 5.91
CA HIS A 106 -1.11 -6.64 5.10
C HIS A 106 -2.39 -6.58 5.95
N TYR A 107 -3.51 -6.25 5.31
CA TYR A 107 -4.79 -6.03 5.98
C TYR A 107 -5.77 -7.13 5.57
N THR A 108 -6.47 -7.70 6.55
CA THR A 108 -7.51 -8.71 6.32
C THR A 108 -8.74 -8.47 7.22
N GLN A 109 -9.93 -8.70 6.66
CA GLN A 109 -11.18 -8.52 7.39
C GLN A 109 -11.39 -9.59 8.46
N GLU A 110 -11.09 -10.83 8.12
CA GLU A 110 -11.44 -11.98 8.94
C GLU A 110 -10.27 -12.45 9.81
N LYS A 111 -10.56 -12.70 11.09
CA LYS A 111 -9.58 -13.25 12.03
C LYS A 111 -9.10 -14.63 11.59
N THR A 112 -10.02 -15.45 11.06
CA THR A 112 -9.76 -16.79 10.50
C THR A 112 -8.68 -16.77 9.42
N ILE A 113 -8.68 -15.76 8.55
CA ILE A 113 -7.65 -15.58 7.52
C ILE A 113 -6.31 -15.22 8.16
N ALA A 114 -6.30 -14.31 9.13
CA ALA A 114 -5.07 -13.96 9.84
C ALA A 114 -4.46 -15.18 10.57
N ASP A 115 -5.29 -15.95 11.27
CA ASP A 115 -4.92 -17.20 11.93
C ASP A 115 -4.40 -18.24 10.94
N LYS A 116 -5.00 -18.34 9.75
CA LYS A 116 -4.54 -19.20 8.67
C LYS A 116 -3.15 -18.78 8.18
N VAL A 117 -2.90 -17.49 8.00
CA VAL A 117 -1.58 -16.97 7.59
C VAL A 117 -0.50 -17.25 8.63
N LEU A 118 -0.83 -17.24 9.93
CA LEU A 118 0.14 -17.62 10.97
C LEU A 118 0.58 -19.09 10.87
N LYS A 119 -0.31 -19.97 10.40
CA LYS A 119 -0.06 -21.41 10.30
C LYS A 119 0.55 -21.82 8.96
N GLU A 120 -0.01 -21.31 7.87
CA GLU A 120 0.29 -21.76 6.51
C GLU A 120 1.27 -20.83 5.78
N GLY A 121 1.49 -19.62 6.32
CA GLY A 121 2.29 -18.59 5.68
C GLY A 121 1.47 -17.61 4.85
N PHE A 122 2.15 -16.63 4.29
CA PHE A 122 1.51 -15.53 3.57
C PHE A 122 1.45 -15.83 2.08
N GLN A 123 0.23 -16.04 1.57
CA GLN A 123 0.00 -16.33 0.16
C GLN A 123 -0.11 -15.05 -0.66
N PHE A 124 0.54 -15.03 -1.82
CA PHE A 124 0.47 -13.91 -2.76
C PHE A 124 0.55 -14.38 -4.21
N ARG A 125 -0.01 -13.57 -5.11
CA ARG A 125 -0.01 -13.79 -6.56
C ARG A 125 0.85 -12.75 -7.24
N TYR A 126 1.59 -13.15 -8.27
CA TYR A 126 2.40 -12.28 -9.14
C TYR A 126 3.45 -11.42 -8.41
N SER A 127 3.03 -10.44 -7.62
CA SER A 127 3.88 -9.51 -6.89
C SER A 127 3.49 -9.38 -5.43
N PHE A 128 4.41 -9.76 -4.54
CA PHE A 128 4.31 -9.55 -3.11
C PHE A 128 4.03 -8.08 -2.76
N TYR A 129 4.71 -7.15 -3.45
CA TYR A 129 4.61 -5.70 -3.22
C TYR A 129 3.28 -5.08 -3.66
N LYS A 130 2.44 -5.80 -4.40
CA LYS A 130 1.05 -5.39 -4.68
C LYS A 130 0.10 -5.76 -3.55
N THR A 131 0.48 -6.73 -2.71
CA THR A 131 -0.37 -7.31 -1.67
C THR A 131 0.04 -6.85 -0.27
N ALA A 132 1.34 -6.65 -0.03
CA ALA A 132 1.89 -6.24 1.25
C ALA A 132 2.67 -4.92 1.12
N TYR A 133 2.44 -3.99 2.05
CA TYR A 133 3.07 -2.68 2.05
C TYR A 133 4.35 -2.72 2.87
N LYS A 134 5.50 -2.46 2.24
CA LYS A 134 6.74 -2.21 2.97
C LYS A 134 6.56 -1.00 3.89
N ILE A 135 6.99 -1.08 5.15
CA ILE A 135 6.88 0.02 6.11
C ILE A 135 8.23 0.41 6.72
N THR A 136 8.32 1.66 7.15
CA THR A 136 9.43 2.20 7.95
C THR A 136 8.86 2.88 9.19
N ARG A 137 9.72 3.38 10.08
CA ARG A 137 9.30 4.15 11.27
C ARG A 137 8.87 5.58 10.94
N ASP A 138 8.75 5.92 9.66
CA ASP A 138 8.22 7.22 9.22
C ASP A 138 6.71 7.26 9.50
N ARG A 139 6.33 8.10 10.47
CA ARG A 139 4.95 8.24 10.93
C ARG A 139 4.02 8.71 9.81
N LEU A 140 4.47 9.58 8.92
CA LEU A 140 3.64 10.11 7.83
C LEU A 140 3.34 9.02 6.80
N ASP A 141 4.36 8.25 6.42
CA ASP A 141 4.23 7.10 5.54
C ASP A 141 3.27 6.05 6.13
N LEU A 142 3.35 5.78 7.43
CA LEU A 142 2.43 4.89 8.15
C LEU A 142 1.00 5.41 8.15
N ILE A 143 0.78 6.69 8.45
CA ILE A 143 -0.56 7.32 8.39
C ILE A 143 -1.16 7.17 7.01
N TYR A 144 -0.37 7.45 5.96
CA TYR A 144 -0.82 7.32 4.59
C TYR A 144 -1.20 5.88 4.25
N LYS A 145 -0.32 4.91 4.53
CA LYS A 145 -0.56 3.48 4.26
C LYS A 145 -1.73 2.93 5.04
N HIS A 146 -1.83 3.28 6.32
CA HIS A 146 -2.92 2.85 7.18
C HIS A 146 -4.26 3.43 6.71
N SER A 147 -4.32 4.74 6.44
CA SER A 147 -5.55 5.41 5.99
C SER A 147 -6.05 4.84 4.66
N ARG A 148 -5.14 4.48 3.75
CA ARG A 148 -5.49 3.86 2.47
C ARG A 148 -5.98 2.41 2.62
N SER A 149 -5.45 1.67 3.59
CA SER A 149 -5.59 0.21 3.65
C SER A 149 -6.56 -0.28 4.71
N LYS A 150 -6.91 0.54 5.70
CA LYS A 150 -7.80 0.16 6.81
C LYS A 150 -9.17 -0.35 6.35
N TYR A 151 -9.66 0.11 5.19
CA TYR A 151 -10.93 -0.38 4.62
C TYR A 151 -10.87 -1.85 4.16
N PHE A 152 -9.68 -2.41 3.95
CA PHE A 152 -9.52 -3.82 3.59
C PHE A 152 -9.64 -4.76 4.80
N GLY A 153 -9.63 -4.24 6.02
CA GLY A 153 -9.96 -5.02 7.20
C GLY A 153 -9.20 -4.63 8.46
N LYS A 154 -9.80 -4.97 9.60
CA LYS A 154 -9.35 -4.58 10.93
C LYS A 154 -8.13 -5.32 11.46
N ASN A 155 -7.79 -6.48 10.90
CA ASN A 155 -6.65 -7.27 11.33
C ASN A 155 -5.45 -6.97 10.42
N VAL A 156 -4.35 -6.53 11.03
CA VAL A 156 -3.14 -6.11 10.34
C VAL A 156 -2.04 -7.14 10.63
N LEU A 157 -1.68 -7.90 9.60
CA LEU A 157 -0.57 -8.84 9.60
C LEU A 157 0.75 -8.08 9.49
N ILE A 158 1.74 -8.53 10.26
CA ILE A 158 3.10 -8.00 10.25
C ILE A 158 4.01 -9.09 9.69
N LEU A 159 4.61 -8.81 8.53
CA LEU A 159 5.61 -9.66 7.92
C LEU A 159 6.99 -9.05 8.17
N SER A 160 7.96 -9.88 8.52
CA SER A 160 9.30 -9.45 8.88
C SER A 160 10.33 -10.44 8.38
N ILE A 161 11.20 -9.96 7.51
CA ILE A 161 12.31 -10.72 6.93
C ILE A 161 13.59 -10.01 7.30
N SER A 162 14.59 -10.72 7.80
CA SER A 162 15.86 -10.08 8.13
C SER A 162 16.52 -9.49 6.89
N THR A 163 17.16 -8.34 7.07
CA THR A 163 17.89 -7.66 5.99
C THR A 163 18.99 -8.56 5.43
N LYS A 164 19.64 -9.38 6.29
CA LYS A 164 20.65 -10.35 5.89
C LYS A 164 20.11 -11.40 4.92
N ILE A 165 19.02 -12.09 5.29
CA ILE A 165 18.40 -13.13 4.45
C ILE A 165 17.91 -12.52 3.14
N HIS A 166 17.16 -11.42 3.22
CA HIS A 166 16.64 -10.80 2.01
C HIS A 166 17.77 -10.33 1.09
N ASN A 167 18.83 -9.72 1.61
CA ASN A 167 19.93 -9.23 0.78
C ASN A 167 20.69 -10.39 0.13
N TYR A 168 20.93 -11.49 0.85
CA TYR A 168 21.56 -12.70 0.28
C TYR A 168 20.81 -13.19 -0.97
N TYR A 169 19.52 -13.47 -0.85
CA TYR A 169 18.72 -13.94 -1.98
C TYR A 169 18.54 -12.88 -3.07
N SER A 170 18.53 -11.59 -2.70
CA SER A 170 18.51 -10.51 -3.69
C SER A 170 19.78 -10.47 -4.55
N GLU A 171 20.95 -10.66 -3.94
CA GLU A 171 22.22 -10.70 -4.68
C GLU A 171 22.32 -11.96 -5.55
N GLU A 172 21.84 -13.10 -5.07
CA GLU A 172 21.78 -14.33 -5.88
C GLU A 172 20.83 -14.19 -7.08
N LEU A 173 19.67 -13.56 -6.90
CA LEU A 173 18.74 -13.29 -8.00
C LEU A 173 19.35 -12.34 -9.05
N LYS A 174 20.09 -11.30 -8.63
CA LYS A 174 20.80 -10.40 -9.55
C LYS A 174 21.79 -11.12 -10.46
N LYS A 175 22.47 -12.16 -9.96
CA LYS A 175 23.41 -12.97 -10.77
C LYS A 175 22.70 -13.74 -11.88
N ILE A 176 21.47 -14.21 -11.63
CA ILE A 176 20.66 -14.92 -12.62
C ILE A 176 19.99 -13.91 -13.57
N SER A 177 19.59 -12.74 -13.05
CA SER A 177 18.81 -11.70 -13.74
C SER A 177 17.57 -12.23 -14.48
N PRO A 178 16.71 -13.04 -13.82
CA PRO A 178 15.45 -13.47 -14.42
C PRO A 178 14.47 -12.28 -14.49
N PRO A 179 13.67 -12.16 -15.55
CA PRO A 179 12.58 -11.19 -15.58
C PRO A 179 11.58 -11.53 -14.46
N GLU A 180 11.18 -10.51 -13.69
CA GLU A 180 10.05 -10.57 -12.75
C GLU A 180 10.18 -11.48 -11.51
N ALA A 181 11.39 -11.96 -11.19
CA ALA A 181 11.58 -12.71 -9.94
C ALA A 181 11.80 -11.80 -8.72
N PHE A 182 11.14 -12.12 -7.62
CA PHE A 182 11.27 -11.42 -6.34
C PHE A 182 11.81 -12.36 -5.26
N VAL A 183 12.50 -11.79 -4.27
CA VAL A 183 13.07 -12.56 -3.15
C VAL A 183 12.00 -13.36 -2.43
N GLU A 184 10.82 -12.78 -2.24
CA GLU A 184 9.71 -13.41 -1.52
C GLU A 184 9.18 -14.68 -2.22
N GLN A 185 9.37 -14.81 -3.54
CA GLN A 185 9.03 -16.04 -4.27
C GLN A 185 10.01 -17.18 -3.97
N ILE A 186 11.28 -16.84 -3.69
CA ILE A 186 12.32 -17.81 -3.31
C ILE A 186 12.12 -18.28 -1.87
N LEU A 187 11.68 -17.39 -0.99
CA LEU A 187 11.42 -17.62 0.45
C LEU A 187 10.14 -18.43 0.73
N THR A 188 9.81 -19.35 -0.17
CA THR A 188 8.65 -20.24 -0.10
C THR A 188 9.08 -21.66 0.28
N GLU A 189 8.38 -22.27 1.24
CA GLU A 189 8.66 -23.67 1.65
C GLU A 189 7.91 -24.68 0.78
N VAL A 190 6.78 -24.25 0.22
CA VAL A 190 5.92 -25.07 -0.64
C VAL A 190 6.13 -24.64 -2.10
N PRO A 191 6.19 -25.58 -3.06
CA PRO A 191 6.25 -25.24 -4.47
C PRO A 191 5.08 -24.35 -4.91
N PRO A 192 5.29 -23.45 -5.90
CA PRO A 192 4.20 -22.67 -6.46
C PRO A 192 3.10 -23.58 -7.01
N PHE A 193 1.85 -23.20 -6.79
CA PHE A 193 0.68 -23.96 -7.24
C PHE A 193 -0.31 -23.03 -7.95
N HIS A 194 -1.23 -23.62 -8.71
CA HIS A 194 -2.28 -22.86 -9.39
C HIS A 194 -3.54 -22.83 -8.52
N ASP A 195 -4.18 -21.67 -8.46
CA ASP A 195 -5.49 -21.53 -7.82
C ASP A 195 -6.64 -21.83 -8.80
N GLU A 196 -7.87 -21.59 -8.35
CA GLU A 196 -9.09 -21.77 -9.15
C GLU A 196 -9.14 -20.92 -10.43
N ASN A 197 -8.44 -19.77 -10.42
CA ASN A 197 -8.32 -18.88 -11.58
C ASN A 197 -7.12 -19.22 -12.47
N ASN A 198 -6.41 -20.32 -12.18
CA ASN A 198 -5.16 -20.70 -12.84
C ASN A 198 -4.05 -19.65 -12.71
N ASP A 199 -4.06 -18.85 -11.63
CA ASP A 199 -2.97 -17.96 -11.27
C ASP A 199 -1.92 -18.72 -10.46
N ILE A 200 -0.64 -18.38 -10.67
CA ILE A 200 0.46 -18.93 -9.86
C ILE A 200 0.45 -18.25 -8.48
N VAL A 201 0.30 -19.07 -7.44
CA VAL A 201 0.33 -18.69 -6.04
C VAL A 201 1.64 -19.10 -5.39
N TYR A 202 2.23 -18.17 -4.66
CA TYR A 202 3.40 -18.39 -3.82
C TYR A 202 3.00 -18.27 -2.34
N ALA A 203 3.62 -19.06 -1.47
CA ALA A 203 3.37 -19.03 -0.03
C ALA A 203 4.68 -18.70 0.72
N LEU A 204 4.83 -17.44 1.13
CA LEU A 204 5.93 -17.01 1.99
C LEU A 204 5.85 -17.77 3.32
N SER A 205 6.99 -18.34 3.77
CA SER A 205 7.04 -19.10 5.01
C SER A 205 6.38 -18.37 6.19
N ASN A 206 5.60 -19.12 6.97
CA ASN A 206 4.97 -18.60 8.18
C ASN A 206 5.99 -18.09 9.21
N LYS A 207 7.23 -18.58 9.16
CA LYS A 207 8.33 -18.11 10.02
C LYS A 207 8.70 -16.65 9.77
N PHE A 208 8.34 -16.07 8.62
CA PHE A 208 8.48 -14.63 8.37
C PHE A 208 7.25 -13.81 8.78
N VAL A 209 6.20 -14.46 9.29
CA VAL A 209 5.00 -13.78 9.82
C VAL A 209 5.21 -13.57 11.31
N LYS A 210 5.37 -12.31 11.75
CA LYS A 210 5.55 -11.98 13.17
C LYS A 210 4.29 -12.26 13.97
N GLY A 211 3.14 -11.99 13.37
CA GLY A 211 1.84 -12.06 13.99
C GLY A 211 0.90 -11.07 13.33
N TYR A 212 -0.20 -10.76 14.01
CA TYR A 212 -1.09 -9.69 13.60
C TYR A 212 -1.64 -8.94 14.82
N PHE A 213 -2.20 -7.77 14.58
CA PHE A 213 -2.96 -7.05 15.59
C PHE A 213 -4.27 -6.55 15.00
N ASN A 214 -5.25 -6.32 15.86
CA ASN A 214 -6.49 -5.70 15.47
C ASN A 214 -6.45 -4.21 15.83
N TYR A 215 -6.52 -3.31 14.85
CA TYR A 215 -6.39 -1.87 15.13
C TYR A 215 -7.63 -1.27 15.81
N GLU A 216 -8.77 -1.94 15.83
CA GLU A 216 -9.97 -1.46 16.54
C GLU A 216 -9.94 -1.88 18.03
N THR A 217 -9.56 -3.13 18.31
CA THR A 217 -9.54 -3.67 19.67
C THR A 217 -8.20 -3.46 20.37
N GLY A 218 -7.11 -3.38 19.62
CA GLY A 218 -5.73 -3.34 20.14
C GLY A 218 -5.20 -4.71 20.55
N GLU A 219 -5.93 -5.78 20.26
CA GLU A 219 -5.49 -7.16 20.50
C GLU A 219 -4.29 -7.48 19.61
N ILE A 220 -3.24 -8.05 20.20
CA ILE A 220 -2.02 -8.49 19.51
C ILE A 220 -1.93 -10.00 19.64
N ILE A 221 -1.73 -10.68 18.51
CA ILE A 221 -1.51 -12.12 18.43
C ILE A 221 -0.14 -12.36 17.82
N ASN A 222 0.70 -13.07 18.56
CA ASN A 222 2.06 -13.44 18.15
C ASN A 222 2.06 -14.78 17.43
N ASN A 223 2.93 -14.91 16.43
CA ASN A 223 3.24 -16.22 15.86
C ASN A 223 4.37 -16.89 16.66
N PRO A 224 4.14 -18.05 17.30
CA PRO A 224 5.19 -18.76 18.04
C PRO A 224 6.32 -19.28 17.15
N GLU A 225 6.08 -19.45 15.85
CA GLU A 225 7.08 -19.93 14.88
C GLU A 225 7.87 -18.80 14.22
N PHE A 226 7.64 -17.54 14.63
CA PHE A 226 8.29 -16.39 14.04
C PHE A 226 9.82 -16.44 14.20
N ASN A 227 10.52 -16.47 13.07
CA ASN A 227 11.96 -16.36 12.96
C ASN A 227 12.33 -15.53 11.71
N PRO A 228 12.67 -14.24 11.86
CA PRO A 228 13.00 -13.39 10.71
C PRO A 228 14.33 -13.78 10.03
N ASN A 229 15.15 -14.59 10.70
CA ASN A 229 16.41 -15.13 10.17
C ASN A 229 16.25 -16.56 9.63
N PHE A 230 15.03 -17.04 9.45
CA PHE A 230 14.80 -18.37 8.92
C PHE A 230 15.43 -18.52 7.53
N ASP A 231 16.17 -19.61 7.37
CA ASP A 231 16.81 -20.00 6.13
C ASP A 231 16.81 -21.53 6.07
N CYS A 232 16.44 -22.10 4.93
CA CYS A 232 16.36 -23.53 4.75
C CYS A 232 16.82 -23.95 3.35
N ASP A 233 17.17 -25.22 3.19
CA ASP A 233 17.69 -25.72 1.91
C ASP A 233 16.66 -25.66 0.77
N ILE A 234 15.37 -25.58 1.09
CA ILE A 234 14.31 -25.42 0.08
C ILE A 234 14.47 -24.09 -0.65
N PHE A 235 14.84 -23.00 0.04
CA PHE A 235 15.04 -21.70 -0.58
C PHE A 235 16.20 -21.73 -1.59
N ARG A 236 17.29 -22.43 -1.27
CA ARG A 236 18.41 -22.67 -2.20
C ARG A 236 17.96 -23.48 -3.42
N LYS A 237 17.18 -24.54 -3.21
CA LYS A 237 16.61 -25.34 -4.31
C LYS A 237 15.67 -24.53 -5.20
N ASN A 238 14.90 -23.60 -4.65
CA ASN A 238 14.04 -22.70 -5.43
C ASN A 238 14.88 -21.79 -6.34
N LEU A 239 15.98 -21.25 -5.82
CA LEU A 239 16.93 -20.46 -6.59
C LEU A 239 17.59 -21.26 -7.71
N GLU A 240 18.01 -22.50 -7.44
CA GLU A 240 18.59 -23.42 -8.44
C GLU A 240 17.59 -23.74 -9.55
N ARG A 241 16.34 -24.07 -9.21
CA ARG A 241 15.28 -24.31 -10.20
C ARG A 241 15.06 -23.12 -11.12
N LEU A 242 15.07 -21.91 -10.56
CA LEU A 242 14.92 -20.68 -11.34
C LEU A 242 16.11 -20.48 -12.28
N ARG A 243 17.33 -20.78 -11.83
CA ARG A 243 18.54 -20.74 -12.65
C ARG A 243 18.44 -21.73 -13.81
N ASP A 244 18.07 -22.98 -13.54
CA ASP A 244 17.95 -24.04 -14.54
C ASP A 244 16.87 -23.73 -15.58
N ALA A 245 15.73 -23.16 -15.16
CA ALA A 245 14.68 -22.72 -16.06
C ALA A 245 15.21 -21.65 -17.03
N TYR A 246 15.90 -20.64 -16.51
CA TYR A 246 16.42 -19.54 -17.33
C TYR A 246 17.61 -19.94 -18.21
N SER A 247 18.42 -20.91 -17.78
CA SER A 247 19.50 -21.45 -18.61
C SER A 247 19.01 -22.28 -19.79
N LYS A 248 17.79 -22.85 -19.73
CA LYS A 248 17.18 -23.62 -20.83
C LYS A 248 16.49 -22.75 -21.88
N GLU A 249 16.13 -21.51 -21.54
CA GLU A 249 15.47 -20.56 -22.43
C GLU A 249 16.46 -19.74 -23.29
N LYS A 250 17.76 -19.81 -22.99
CA LYS A 250 18.84 -19.21 -23.78
C LYS A 250 19.47 -20.22 -24.73
#